data_AF-A0A3T0W6Q6-F1
#
_entry.id   AF-A0A3T0W6Q6-F1
#
_cell.length_a   1.000
_cell.length_b   1.000
_cell.length_c   1.000
_cell.angle_alpha   90.00
_cell.angle_beta   90.00
_cell.angle_gamma   90.00
#
_symmetry.space_group_name_H-M   'P 1'
#
loop_
_entity.id
_entity.type
_entity.pdbx_description
1 polymer ?
#
loop_
_entity_poly.entity_id
_entity_poly.type
_entity_poly.pdbx_seq_one_letter_code
_entity_poly.pdbx_strand_id
1 'polypeptide(L)'
;MLKPQDITRLSDEHNFLADFNITQRSPEELEQQYTQKGLQRDVGTIIFVEGKAVASQNYDGAIYGQGPMADIFKQAGQDPEKIKQLVAQHFPDARVEFYAEGKGPTNAEVFELRYGENYEDFVREQVQSHRDQYLTDQIAAEEHYRRKLMFEQTPQTSVFSVDGQVVASRDEKGFVDAGQPLLNVADTKAIEREVLKELLRYSPERSPEDYQALLHEVFGEGVELTSYSTAQAPTRAEVYKLAETG
;
A
#
# COMPACT_ATOMS: atom_id res chain seq x y z
N MET A 1 -5.67 -7.10 -16.00
CA MET A 1 -4.78 -6.69 -14.90
C MET A 1 -5.29 -7.37 -13.65
N LEU A 2 -4.50 -8.31 -13.13
CA LEU A 2 -4.78 -8.98 -11.87
C LEU A 2 -4.47 -7.99 -10.74
N LYS A 3 -5.46 -7.68 -9.90
CA LYS A 3 -5.30 -6.88 -8.68
C LYS A 3 -4.64 -7.74 -7.59
N PRO A 4 -4.15 -7.15 -6.48
CA PRO A 4 -3.68 -7.92 -5.32
C PRO A 4 -4.73 -8.92 -4.80
N GLN A 5 -6.01 -8.58 -4.95
CA GLN A 5 -7.18 -9.42 -4.65
C GLN A 5 -7.34 -10.59 -5.62
N ASP A 6 -6.85 -10.44 -6.87
CA ASP A 6 -6.87 -11.47 -7.90
C ASP A 6 -5.71 -12.47 -7.75
N ILE A 7 -4.60 -12.05 -7.11
CA ILE A 7 -3.57 -12.97 -6.60
C ILE A 7 -4.17 -13.83 -5.47
N THR A 8 -5.00 -13.23 -4.60
CA THR A 8 -5.76 -13.96 -3.57
C THR A 8 -6.93 -14.79 -4.13
N ARG A 9 -7.33 -14.58 -5.39
CA ARG A 9 -8.47 -15.28 -6.01
C ARG A 9 -8.10 -16.53 -6.78
N LEU A 10 -6.81 -16.72 -7.06
CA LEU A 10 -6.23 -18.05 -7.26
C LEU A 10 -6.11 -18.82 -5.93
N SER A 11 -6.34 -18.16 -4.79
CA SER A 11 -6.08 -18.66 -3.43
C SER A 11 -7.33 -18.74 -2.55
N ASP A 12 -8.35 -19.48 -2.97
CA ASP A 12 -9.06 -20.22 -1.93
C ASP A 12 -8.08 -21.25 -1.30
N GLU A 13 -6.96 -21.59 -1.98
CA GLU A 13 -5.88 -22.43 -1.47
C GLU A 13 -5.04 -21.70 -0.41
N HIS A 14 -4.93 -22.28 0.78
CA HIS A 14 -3.81 -21.99 1.68
C HIS A 14 -2.55 -22.52 1.00
N ASN A 15 -1.94 -21.68 0.17
CA ASN A 15 -0.68 -21.95 -0.50
C ASN A 15 0.46 -21.50 0.43
N PHE A 16 1.58 -22.24 0.51
CA PHE A 16 2.76 -21.85 1.28
C PHE A 16 3.37 -20.52 0.81
N LEU A 17 2.96 -20.10 -0.38
CA LEU A 17 3.27 -18.84 -1.01
C LEU A 17 2.29 -17.70 -0.63
N ALA A 18 1.17 -17.98 0.04
CA ALA A 18 0.22 -16.95 0.46
C ALA A 18 0.68 -16.18 1.71
N ASP A 19 1.68 -16.70 2.45
CA ASP A 19 2.25 -16.08 3.65
C ASP A 19 3.21 -14.90 3.35
N PHE A 20 3.18 -14.33 2.14
CA PHE A 20 4.10 -13.27 1.74
C PHE A 20 3.48 -11.87 1.89
N ASN A 21 4.10 -11.03 2.74
CA ASN A 21 3.93 -9.57 2.68
C ASN A 21 4.77 -9.01 1.53
N ILE A 22 4.19 -8.99 0.32
CA ILE A 22 4.84 -8.61 -0.95
C ILE A 22 4.87 -7.08 -1.16
N THR A 23 3.98 -6.34 -0.51
CA THR A 23 3.67 -4.93 -0.83
C THR A 23 4.75 -3.89 -0.51
N GLN A 24 5.90 -4.28 0.06
CA GLN A 24 6.98 -3.33 0.39
C GLN A 24 8.39 -3.81 0.00
N ARG A 25 8.53 -4.95 -0.68
CA ARG A 25 9.85 -5.56 -0.94
C ARG A 25 10.38 -5.20 -2.32
N SER A 26 11.70 -5.15 -2.47
CA SER A 26 12.30 -5.06 -3.81
C SER A 26 12.14 -6.39 -4.56
N PRO A 27 12.24 -6.40 -5.91
CA PRO A 27 12.24 -7.63 -6.69
C PRO A 27 13.32 -8.64 -6.27
N GLU A 28 14.49 -8.15 -5.88
CA GLU A 28 15.63 -8.97 -5.44
C GLU A 28 15.36 -9.62 -4.07
N GLU A 29 14.74 -8.88 -3.14
CA GLU A 29 14.31 -9.43 -1.85
C GLU A 29 13.22 -10.50 -2.02
N LEU A 30 12.31 -10.28 -2.97
CA LEU A 30 11.26 -11.22 -3.31
C LEU A 30 11.85 -12.52 -3.92
N GLU A 31 12.77 -12.40 -4.87
CA GLU A 31 13.48 -13.53 -5.49
C GLU A 31 14.25 -14.35 -4.44
N GLN A 32 15.01 -13.66 -3.58
CA GLN A 32 15.76 -14.31 -2.51
C GLN A 32 14.83 -15.06 -1.56
N GLN A 33 13.68 -14.47 -1.21
CA GLN A 33 12.71 -15.11 -0.34
C GLN A 33 12.09 -16.35 -0.96
N TYR A 34 11.64 -16.28 -2.22
CA TYR A 34 11.10 -17.43 -2.94
C TYR A 34 12.13 -18.56 -3.04
N THR A 35 13.38 -18.21 -3.32
CA THR A 35 14.48 -19.18 -3.41
C THR A 35 14.73 -19.83 -2.05
N GLN A 36 14.81 -19.05 -0.98
CA GLN A 36 15.04 -19.57 0.38
C GLN A 36 13.90 -20.48 0.84
N LYS A 37 12.64 -20.06 0.66
CA LYS A 37 11.48 -20.89 1.00
C LYS A 37 11.42 -22.16 0.16
N GLY A 38 11.73 -22.07 -1.14
CA GLY A 38 11.74 -23.22 -2.05
C GLY A 38 12.74 -24.30 -1.62
N LEU A 39 13.86 -23.93 -0.99
CA LEU A 39 14.89 -24.86 -0.51
C LEU A 39 14.59 -25.51 0.85
N GLN A 40 13.59 -25.01 1.59
CA GLN A 40 13.24 -25.54 2.90
C GLN A 40 12.65 -26.96 2.78
N ARG A 41 12.98 -27.81 3.76
CA ARG A 41 12.52 -29.21 3.89
C ARG A 41 11.70 -29.38 5.18
N ASP A 42 10.68 -28.57 5.32
CA ASP A 42 9.78 -28.48 6.48
C ASP A 42 8.49 -29.30 6.32
N VAL A 43 8.30 -29.95 5.17
CA VAL A 43 7.16 -30.83 4.91
C VAL A 43 7.32 -32.17 5.63
N GLY A 44 6.37 -32.47 6.51
CA GLY A 44 6.32 -33.71 7.29
C GLY A 44 5.35 -34.74 6.74
N THR A 45 4.29 -34.33 6.04
CA THR A 45 3.31 -35.26 5.47
C THR A 45 2.74 -34.75 4.16
N ILE A 46 2.53 -35.65 3.19
CA ILE A 46 1.89 -35.34 1.89
C ILE A 46 0.82 -36.37 1.58
N ILE A 47 -0.34 -35.90 1.14
CA ILE A 47 -1.39 -36.72 0.54
C ILE A 47 -1.29 -36.61 -0.99
N PHE A 48 -1.18 -37.76 -1.65
CA PHE A 48 -1.12 -37.90 -3.09
C PHE A 48 -2.41 -38.52 -3.63
N VAL A 49 -2.92 -37.98 -4.74
CA VAL A 49 -4.02 -38.56 -5.52
C VAL A 49 -3.58 -38.58 -6.98
N GLU A 50 -3.69 -39.73 -7.64
CA GLU A 50 -3.27 -39.92 -9.04
C GLU A 50 -1.83 -39.44 -9.32
N GLY A 51 -0.94 -39.60 -8.34
CA GLY A 51 0.47 -39.19 -8.45
C GLY A 51 0.74 -37.70 -8.21
N LYS A 52 -0.28 -36.88 -7.96
CA LYS A 52 -0.13 -35.44 -7.65
C LYS A 52 -0.25 -35.16 -6.16
N ALA A 53 0.54 -34.23 -5.65
CA ALA A 53 0.48 -33.79 -4.25
C ALA A 53 -0.72 -32.85 -4.02
N VAL A 54 -1.80 -33.34 -3.44
CA VAL A 54 -3.06 -32.57 -3.29
C VAL A 54 -3.17 -31.81 -1.96
N ALA A 55 -2.46 -32.28 -0.92
CA ALA A 55 -2.33 -31.56 0.34
C ALA A 55 -1.03 -31.95 1.04
N SER A 56 -0.46 -31.04 1.83
CA SER A 56 0.73 -31.27 2.64
C SER A 56 0.63 -30.59 3.99
N GLN A 57 1.36 -31.10 4.97
CA GLN A 57 1.45 -30.54 6.31
C GLN A 57 2.91 -30.45 6.76
N ASN A 58 3.28 -29.32 7.33
CA ASN A 58 4.60 -29.06 7.90
C ASN A 58 4.75 -29.58 9.34
N TYR A 59 5.99 -29.66 9.82
CA TYR A 59 6.29 -30.05 11.21
C TYR A 59 5.75 -29.07 12.26
N ASP A 60 5.52 -27.82 11.90
CA ASP A 60 4.89 -26.80 12.77
C ASP A 60 3.35 -26.86 12.75
N GLY A 61 2.77 -27.73 11.92
CA GLY A 61 1.34 -27.89 11.76
C GLY A 61 0.71 -27.00 10.69
N ALA A 62 1.49 -26.19 9.95
CA ALA A 62 0.99 -25.47 8.79
C ALA A 62 0.46 -26.46 7.74
N ILE A 63 -0.72 -26.19 7.19
CA ILE A 63 -1.41 -27.04 6.22
C ILE A 63 -1.48 -26.30 4.90
N TYR A 64 -1.06 -26.97 3.83
CA TYR A 64 -1.10 -26.45 2.48
C TYR A 64 -1.94 -27.34 1.56
N GLY A 65 -2.83 -26.72 0.79
CA GLY A 65 -3.83 -27.40 -0.04
C GLY A 65 -5.26 -27.09 0.40
N GLN A 66 -6.23 -27.79 -0.19
CA GLN A 66 -7.64 -27.44 -0.08
C GLN A 66 -8.60 -28.59 0.12
N GLY A 67 -9.83 -28.20 0.44
CA GLY A 67 -10.98 -29.06 0.41
C GLY A 67 -10.85 -30.21 1.41
N PRO A 68 -11.47 -31.36 1.11
CA PRO A 68 -11.56 -32.42 2.10
C PRO A 68 -10.18 -33.05 2.42
N MET A 69 -9.16 -32.88 1.57
CA MET A 69 -7.80 -33.34 1.84
C MET A 69 -7.08 -32.48 2.88
N ALA A 70 -7.26 -31.15 2.84
CA ALA A 70 -6.76 -30.27 3.89
C ALA A 70 -7.52 -30.47 5.21
N ASP A 71 -8.83 -30.76 5.14
CA ASP A 71 -9.65 -31.02 6.33
C ASP A 71 -9.25 -32.30 7.07
N ILE A 72 -8.65 -33.28 6.39
CA ILE A 72 -8.04 -34.44 7.04
C ILE A 72 -6.96 -33.99 8.02
N PHE A 73 -6.06 -33.09 7.63
CA PHE A 73 -5.01 -32.58 8.52
C PHE A 73 -5.58 -31.77 9.68
N LYS A 74 -6.63 -30.97 9.45
CA LYS A 74 -7.30 -30.22 10.53
C LYS A 74 -7.93 -31.15 11.57
N GLN A 75 -8.53 -32.26 11.12
CA GLN A 75 -9.18 -33.24 11.98
C GLN A 75 -8.19 -34.16 12.69
N ALA A 76 -7.13 -34.56 12.00
CA ALA A 76 -6.13 -35.49 12.53
C ALA A 76 -5.04 -34.82 13.36
N GLY A 77 -4.80 -33.52 13.17
CA GLY A 77 -3.60 -32.87 13.66
C GLY A 77 -2.37 -33.45 12.96
N GLN A 78 -1.38 -33.88 13.74
CA GLN A 78 -0.15 -34.52 13.26
C GLN A 78 -0.11 -36.04 13.58
N ASP A 79 -1.23 -36.65 13.96
CA ASP A 79 -1.28 -38.09 14.28
C ASP A 79 -1.24 -38.94 12.98
N PRO A 80 -0.15 -39.67 12.71
CA PRO A 80 0.01 -40.40 11.45
C PRO A 80 -1.03 -41.50 11.24
N GLU A 81 -1.44 -42.19 12.30
CA GLU A 81 -2.40 -43.29 12.20
C GLU A 81 -3.80 -42.76 11.94
N LYS A 82 -4.16 -41.64 12.58
CA LYS A 82 -5.43 -40.95 12.31
C LYS A 82 -5.48 -40.35 10.91
N ILE A 83 -4.38 -39.79 10.41
CA ILE A 83 -4.27 -39.31 9.02
C ILE A 83 -4.50 -40.47 8.05
N LYS A 84 -3.80 -41.60 8.21
CA LYS A 84 -3.98 -42.78 7.36
C LYS A 84 -5.42 -43.29 7.38
N GLN A 85 -6.05 -43.36 8.55
CA GLN A 85 -7.43 -43.81 8.69
C GLN A 85 -8.41 -42.90 7.93
N LEU A 86 -8.30 -41.58 8.11
CA LEU A 86 -9.18 -40.62 7.45
C LEU A 86 -8.95 -40.59 5.93
N VAL A 87 -7.70 -40.69 5.47
CA VAL A 87 -7.39 -40.80 4.03
C VAL A 87 -8.01 -42.07 3.46
N ALA A 88 -7.83 -43.24 4.08
CA ALA A 88 -8.40 -44.49 3.60
C ALA A 88 -9.95 -44.48 3.56
N GLN A 89 -10.58 -43.78 4.51
CA GLN A 89 -12.04 -43.65 4.59
C GLN A 89 -12.61 -42.76 3.47
N HIS A 90 -11.96 -41.63 3.18
CA HIS A 90 -12.50 -40.61 2.28
C HIS A 90 -11.94 -40.71 0.86
N PHE A 91 -10.72 -41.24 0.70
CA PHE A 91 -9.96 -41.30 -0.54
C PHE A 91 -9.19 -42.63 -0.64
N PRO A 92 -9.88 -43.75 -0.95
CA PRO A 92 -9.29 -45.09 -0.90
C PRO A 92 -8.10 -45.28 -1.86
N ASP A 93 -8.05 -44.52 -2.95
CA ASP A 93 -6.96 -44.56 -3.94
C ASP A 93 -5.83 -43.56 -3.64
N ALA A 94 -5.95 -42.78 -2.57
CA ALA A 94 -4.93 -41.82 -2.17
C ALA A 94 -3.78 -42.50 -1.43
N ARG A 95 -2.57 -41.95 -1.62
CA ARG A 95 -1.35 -42.40 -0.95
C ARG A 95 -0.87 -41.32 0.01
N VAL A 96 -0.49 -41.72 1.22
CA VAL A 96 0.09 -40.79 2.20
C VAL A 96 1.56 -41.11 2.38
N GLU A 97 2.40 -40.09 2.30
CA GLU A 97 3.81 -40.17 2.66
C GLU A 97 4.09 -39.36 3.93
N PHE A 98 4.87 -39.93 4.83
CA PHE A 98 5.33 -39.31 6.06
C PHE A 98 6.86 -39.22 6.03
N TYR A 99 7.39 -38.08 6.43
CA TYR A 99 8.83 -37.83 6.44
C TYR A 99 9.30 -37.46 7.85
N ALA A 100 10.51 -37.91 8.19
CA ALA A 100 11.20 -37.40 9.36
C ALA A 100 11.72 -35.99 9.11
N GLU A 101 11.88 -35.20 10.17
CA GLU A 101 12.33 -33.80 10.09
C GLU A 101 13.57 -33.61 9.21
N GLY A 102 13.47 -32.70 8.24
CA GLY A 102 14.52 -32.41 7.26
C GLY A 102 14.78 -33.49 6.21
N LYS A 103 14.01 -34.60 6.21
CA LYS A 103 14.12 -35.70 5.23
C LYS A 103 13.04 -35.68 4.15
N GLY A 104 12.04 -34.82 4.31
CA GLY A 104 11.00 -34.62 3.30
C GLY A 104 11.53 -33.92 2.04
N PRO A 105 10.68 -33.84 1.01
CA PRO A 105 10.96 -33.03 -0.16
C PRO A 105 11.12 -31.55 0.22
N THR A 106 11.73 -30.78 -0.68
CA THR A 106 11.74 -29.33 -0.55
C THR A 106 10.36 -28.75 -0.89
N ASN A 107 10.09 -27.53 -0.44
CA ASN A 107 8.86 -26.83 -0.84
C ASN A 107 8.74 -26.65 -2.35
N ALA A 108 9.87 -26.43 -3.04
CA ALA A 108 9.92 -26.42 -4.50
C ALA A 108 9.46 -27.77 -5.07
N GLU A 109 10.02 -28.90 -4.60
CA GLU A 109 9.63 -30.23 -5.07
C GLU A 109 8.13 -30.51 -4.82
N VAL A 110 7.58 -30.10 -3.68
CA VAL A 110 6.14 -30.24 -3.38
C VAL A 110 5.28 -29.39 -4.31
N PHE A 111 5.72 -28.17 -4.64
CA PHE A 111 5.07 -27.32 -5.63
C PHE A 111 5.01 -28.00 -7.00
N GLU A 112 6.13 -28.52 -7.49
CA GLU A 112 6.18 -29.18 -8.80
C GLU A 112 5.31 -30.45 -8.82
N LEU A 113 5.30 -31.22 -7.72
CA LEU A 113 4.42 -32.39 -7.57
C LEU A 113 2.93 -32.04 -7.53
N ARG A 114 2.57 -30.81 -7.12
CA ARG A 114 1.18 -30.35 -7.04
C ARG A 114 0.71 -29.77 -8.37
N TYR A 115 1.48 -28.86 -8.93
CA TYR A 115 1.06 -28.05 -10.08
C TYR A 115 1.59 -28.59 -11.42
N GLY A 116 2.62 -29.43 -11.40
CA GLY A 116 3.26 -29.93 -12.63
C GLY A 116 4.06 -28.86 -13.38
N GLU A 117 4.33 -27.74 -12.71
CA GLU A 117 5.09 -26.60 -13.23
C GLU A 117 6.44 -26.54 -12.54
N ASN A 118 7.47 -26.06 -13.24
CA ASN A 118 8.79 -25.89 -12.64
C ASN A 118 8.78 -24.69 -11.68
N TYR A 119 9.32 -24.90 -10.48
CA TYR A 119 9.30 -23.87 -9.43
C TYR A 119 10.16 -22.66 -9.80
N GLU A 120 11.33 -22.86 -10.43
CA GLU A 120 12.22 -21.74 -10.79
C GLU A 120 11.59 -20.83 -11.85
N ASP A 121 10.91 -21.40 -12.84
CA ASP A 121 10.18 -20.63 -13.85
C ASP A 121 9.00 -19.86 -13.22
N PHE A 122 8.26 -20.48 -12.30
CA PHE A 122 7.23 -19.79 -11.52
C PHE A 122 7.81 -18.59 -10.75
N VAL A 123 8.92 -18.79 -10.02
CA VAL A 123 9.59 -17.70 -9.28
C VAL A 123 10.01 -16.57 -10.21
N ARG A 124 10.59 -16.89 -11.37
CA ARG A 124 10.99 -15.90 -12.36
C ARG A 124 9.81 -15.06 -12.85
N GLU A 125 8.67 -15.70 -13.13
CA GLU A 125 7.46 -15.00 -13.56
C GLU A 125 6.93 -14.06 -12.46
N GLN A 126 6.86 -14.53 -11.21
CA GLN A 126 6.41 -13.71 -10.08
C GLN A 126 7.33 -12.52 -9.84
N VAL A 127 8.65 -12.72 -9.88
CA VAL A 127 9.65 -11.66 -9.70
C VAL A 127 9.57 -10.63 -10.83
N GLN A 128 9.39 -11.07 -12.07
CA GLN A 128 9.27 -10.16 -13.21
C GLN A 128 7.99 -9.32 -13.13
N SER A 129 6.86 -9.94 -12.80
CA SER A 129 5.59 -9.22 -12.58
C SER A 129 5.74 -8.19 -11.45
N HIS A 130 6.40 -8.55 -10.35
CA HIS A 130 6.64 -7.62 -9.24
C HIS A 130 7.58 -6.48 -9.62
N ARG A 131 8.61 -6.74 -10.44
CA ARG A 131 9.53 -5.71 -10.95
C ARG A 131 8.80 -4.66 -11.78
N ASP A 132 7.92 -5.08 -12.68
CA ASP A 132 7.16 -4.15 -13.52
C ASP A 132 6.22 -3.26 -12.69
N GLN A 133 5.58 -3.85 -11.68
CA GLN A 133 4.76 -3.10 -10.73
C GLN A 133 5.61 -2.12 -9.89
N TYR A 134 6.72 -2.59 -9.34
CA TYR A 134 7.63 -1.80 -8.52
C TYR A 134 8.16 -0.57 -9.28
N LEU A 135 8.53 -0.73 -10.55
CA LEU A 135 8.95 0.38 -11.40
C LEU A 135 7.83 1.39 -11.65
N THR A 136 6.61 0.91 -11.88
CA THR A 136 5.44 1.76 -12.08
C THR A 136 5.15 2.60 -10.82
N ASP A 137 5.22 1.99 -9.65
CA ASP A 137 5.02 2.67 -8.37
C ASP A 137 6.12 3.70 -8.10
N GLN A 138 7.38 3.40 -8.44
CA GLN A 138 8.48 4.36 -8.34
C GLN A 138 8.29 5.57 -9.26
N ILE A 139 7.89 5.35 -10.52
CA ILE A 139 7.61 6.44 -11.46
C ILE A 139 6.47 7.32 -10.94
N ALA A 140 5.39 6.71 -10.46
CA ALA A 140 4.26 7.43 -9.91
C ALA A 140 4.65 8.26 -8.66
N ALA A 141 5.49 7.70 -7.78
CA ALA A 141 6.02 8.38 -6.61
C ALA A 141 6.92 9.56 -7.00
N GLU A 142 7.80 9.38 -8.00
CA GLU A 142 8.67 10.44 -8.50
C GLU A 142 7.85 11.55 -9.18
N GLU A 143 6.86 11.21 -10.00
CA GLU A 143 5.95 12.19 -10.58
C GLU A 143 5.19 12.98 -9.52
N HIS A 144 4.67 12.29 -8.50
CA HIS A 144 4.01 12.94 -7.38
C HIS A 144 4.97 13.88 -6.65
N TYR A 145 6.19 13.45 -6.36
CA TYR A 145 7.22 14.27 -5.74
C TYR A 145 7.56 15.50 -6.59
N ARG A 146 7.76 15.34 -7.90
CA ARG A 146 8.01 16.45 -8.83
C ARG A 146 6.83 17.42 -8.89
N ARG A 147 5.60 16.93 -8.95
CA ARG A 147 4.38 17.76 -8.91
C ARG A 147 4.30 18.55 -7.60
N LYS A 148 4.56 17.89 -6.47
CA LYS A 148 4.59 18.53 -5.15
C LYS A 148 5.67 19.61 -5.08
N LEU A 149 6.88 19.30 -5.53
CA LEU A 149 7.99 20.26 -5.54
C LEU A 149 7.67 21.48 -6.40
N MET A 150 7.13 21.30 -7.60
CA MET A 150 6.72 22.40 -8.49
C MET A 150 5.61 23.25 -7.87
N PHE A 151 4.64 22.60 -7.22
CA PHE A 151 3.59 23.30 -6.48
C PHE A 151 4.17 24.10 -5.32
N GLU A 152 5.05 23.53 -4.52
CA GLU A 152 5.70 24.19 -3.37
C GLU A 152 6.63 25.33 -3.79
N GLN A 153 7.28 25.24 -4.95
CA GLN A 153 8.17 26.27 -5.51
C GLN A 153 7.43 27.37 -6.27
N THR A 154 6.10 27.30 -6.42
CA THR A 154 5.35 28.33 -7.13
C THR A 154 5.43 29.66 -6.37
N PRO A 155 5.88 30.77 -7.01
CA PRO A 155 5.93 32.09 -6.37
C PRO A 155 4.54 32.59 -5.99
N GLN A 156 4.39 33.09 -4.77
CA GLN A 156 3.16 33.68 -4.24
C GLN A 156 3.24 35.21 -4.33
N THR A 157 2.55 35.79 -5.31
CA THR A 157 2.58 37.23 -5.58
C THR A 157 1.73 38.04 -4.60
N SER A 158 0.85 37.38 -3.85
CA SER A 158 0.09 38.00 -2.77
C SER A 158 0.09 37.10 -1.53
N VAL A 159 0.34 37.69 -0.37
CA VAL A 159 0.26 37.01 0.93
C VAL A 159 -0.72 37.77 1.79
N PHE A 160 -1.64 37.04 2.42
CA PHE A 160 -2.69 37.59 3.26
C PHE A 160 -2.45 37.17 4.71
N SER A 161 -2.51 38.14 5.62
CA SER A 161 -2.40 37.91 7.06
C SER A 161 -3.58 38.49 7.83
N VAL A 162 -3.84 37.90 8.98
CA VAL A 162 -4.81 38.38 9.98
C VAL A 162 -4.07 38.50 11.30
N ASP A 163 -4.03 39.71 11.87
CA ASP A 163 -3.30 40.01 13.11
C ASP A 163 -1.82 39.57 13.06
N GLY A 164 -1.20 39.71 11.89
CA GLY A 164 0.19 39.31 11.63
C GLY A 164 0.40 37.81 11.33
N GLN A 165 -0.62 36.96 11.45
CA GLN A 165 -0.55 35.54 11.09
C GLN A 165 -0.93 35.32 9.63
N VAL A 166 -0.07 34.65 8.85
CA VAL A 166 -0.37 34.36 7.44
C VAL A 166 -1.48 33.32 7.34
N VAL A 167 -2.58 33.67 6.67
CA VAL A 167 -3.76 32.80 6.52
C VAL A 167 -3.97 32.26 5.12
N ALA A 168 -3.47 32.98 4.10
CA ALA A 168 -3.59 32.58 2.72
C ALA A 168 -2.50 33.21 1.86
N SER A 169 -2.29 32.66 0.66
CA SER A 169 -1.45 33.27 -0.37
C SER A 169 -1.99 33.00 -1.76
N ARG A 170 -1.56 33.77 -2.75
CA ARG A 170 -2.04 33.69 -4.12
C ARG A 170 -0.87 33.77 -5.10
N ASP A 171 -0.89 32.93 -6.13
CA ASP A 171 0.08 32.99 -7.22
C ASP A 171 -0.36 33.96 -8.34
N GLU A 172 0.54 34.21 -9.30
CA GLU A 172 0.25 35.09 -10.44
C GLU A 172 -0.91 34.61 -11.34
N LYS A 173 -1.24 33.31 -11.30
CA LYS A 173 -2.32 32.70 -12.07
C LYS A 173 -3.67 32.78 -11.35
N GLY A 174 -3.67 33.32 -10.14
CA GLY A 174 -4.87 33.53 -9.32
C GLY A 174 -5.27 32.34 -8.47
N PHE A 175 -4.47 31.28 -8.39
CA PHE A 175 -4.73 30.23 -7.42
C PHE A 175 -4.47 30.76 -6.01
N VAL A 176 -5.52 30.79 -5.18
CA VAL A 176 -5.42 31.12 -3.75
C VAL A 176 -5.25 29.82 -2.96
N ASP A 177 -4.14 29.75 -2.24
CA ASP A 177 -3.83 28.72 -1.27
C ASP A 177 -4.29 29.17 0.12
N ALA A 178 -5.48 28.72 0.49
CA ALA A 178 -6.10 28.95 1.80
C ALA A 178 -6.51 27.60 2.39
N GLY A 179 -6.06 27.31 3.61
CA GLY A 179 -6.21 26.00 4.21
C GLY A 179 -6.11 26.03 5.73
N GLN A 180 -5.30 25.14 6.31
CA GLN A 180 -5.20 24.99 7.76
C GLN A 180 -4.87 26.30 8.52
N PRO A 181 -3.98 27.19 8.04
CA PRO A 181 -3.71 28.45 8.73
C PRO A 181 -4.96 29.33 8.89
N LEU A 182 -5.76 29.51 7.83
CA LEU A 182 -7.04 30.23 7.88
C LEU A 182 -8.00 29.61 8.90
N LEU A 183 -8.11 28.28 8.91
CA LEU A 183 -8.97 27.56 9.85
C LEU A 183 -8.52 27.75 11.29
N ASN A 184 -7.21 27.72 11.57
CA ASN A 184 -6.68 27.92 12.92
C ASN A 184 -7.00 29.33 13.46
N VAL A 185 -6.86 30.36 12.63
CA VAL A 185 -7.19 31.73 13.00
C VAL A 185 -8.70 31.89 13.23
N ALA A 186 -9.52 31.31 12.36
CA ALA A 186 -10.98 31.32 12.52
C ALA A 186 -11.42 30.63 13.81
N ASP A 187 -10.86 29.45 14.12
CA ASP A 187 -11.16 28.69 15.34
C ASP A 187 -10.75 29.49 16.59
N THR A 188 -9.60 30.19 16.55
CA THR A 188 -9.13 31.05 17.66
C THR A 188 -10.06 32.24 17.91
N LYS A 189 -10.68 32.78 16.86
CA LYS A 189 -11.66 33.88 16.92
C LYS A 189 -13.11 33.39 17.07
N ALA A 190 -13.33 32.08 17.24
CA ALA A 190 -14.65 31.45 17.31
C ALA A 190 -15.56 31.76 16.10
N ILE A 191 -14.97 31.88 14.91
CA ILE A 191 -15.70 32.08 13.65
C ILE A 191 -16.20 30.73 13.14
N GLU A 192 -17.49 30.65 12.83
CA GLU A 192 -18.08 29.42 12.31
C GLU A 192 -17.55 29.08 10.91
N ARG A 193 -17.22 27.81 10.68
CA ARG A 193 -16.68 27.32 9.40
C ARG A 193 -17.57 27.60 8.19
N GLU A 194 -18.87 27.69 8.40
CA GLU A 194 -19.85 28.02 7.35
C GLU A 194 -19.58 29.39 6.72
N VAL A 195 -19.11 30.35 7.52
CA VAL A 195 -18.77 31.71 7.10
C VAL A 195 -17.53 31.73 6.19
N LEU A 196 -16.66 30.71 6.29
CA LEU A 196 -15.41 30.61 5.52
C LEU A 196 -15.60 30.02 4.11
N LYS A 197 -16.81 29.56 3.76
CA LYS A 197 -17.06 28.87 2.48
C LYS A 197 -16.61 29.67 1.27
N GLU A 198 -16.86 30.98 1.27
CA GLU A 198 -16.53 31.84 0.15
C GLU A 198 -15.01 32.12 0.02
N LEU A 199 -14.29 32.07 1.15
CA LEU A 199 -12.83 32.17 1.19
C LEU A 199 -12.15 30.91 0.65
N LEU A 200 -12.75 29.74 0.86
CA LEU A 200 -12.22 28.45 0.38
C LEU A 200 -12.67 28.10 -1.06
N ARG A 201 -13.52 28.92 -1.68
CA ARG A 201 -14.02 28.69 -3.04
C ARG A 201 -12.94 29.00 -4.06
N TYR A 202 -12.65 28.04 -4.95
CA TYR A 202 -11.76 28.27 -6.09
C TYR A 202 -12.36 29.31 -7.06
N SER A 203 -11.69 30.45 -7.20
CA SER A 203 -12.11 31.61 -8.01
C SER A 203 -10.87 32.34 -8.53
N PRO A 204 -10.19 31.81 -9.56
CA PRO A 204 -8.90 32.34 -10.04
C PRO A 204 -8.98 33.76 -10.64
N GLU A 205 -10.17 34.14 -11.13
CA GLU A 205 -10.48 35.48 -11.62
C GLU A 205 -10.52 36.55 -10.52
N ARG A 206 -10.59 36.15 -9.24
CA ARG A 206 -10.65 37.08 -8.11
C ARG A 206 -9.32 37.82 -7.96
N SER A 207 -9.41 39.14 -7.85
CA SER A 207 -8.24 39.97 -7.58
C SER A 207 -7.74 39.74 -6.14
N PRO A 208 -6.46 40.03 -5.85
CA PRO A 208 -5.96 40.04 -4.49
C PRO A 208 -6.77 40.94 -3.56
N GLU A 209 -7.17 42.12 -4.06
CA GLU A 209 -7.93 43.11 -3.31
C GLU A 209 -9.35 42.62 -2.98
N ASP A 210 -10.02 41.94 -3.93
CA ASP A 210 -11.33 41.33 -3.67
C ASP A 210 -11.23 40.20 -2.63
N TYR A 211 -10.16 39.40 -2.67
CA TYR A 211 -9.93 38.37 -1.67
C TYR A 211 -9.64 38.97 -0.28
N GLN A 212 -8.87 40.06 -0.23
CA GLN A 212 -8.64 40.81 1.01
C GLN A 212 -9.94 41.37 1.58
N ALA A 213 -10.84 41.89 0.73
CA ALA A 213 -12.14 42.38 1.17
C ALA A 213 -12.98 41.28 1.81
N LEU A 214 -13.01 40.06 1.24
CA LEU A 214 -13.68 38.91 1.84
C LEU A 214 -13.08 38.53 3.19
N LEU A 215 -11.74 38.56 3.32
CA LEU A 215 -11.09 38.33 4.61
C LEU A 215 -11.51 39.41 5.62
N HIS A 216 -11.58 40.67 5.21
CA HIS A 216 -12.00 41.77 6.07
C HIS A 216 -13.47 41.65 6.50
N GLU A 217 -14.37 41.17 5.64
CA GLU A 217 -15.76 40.89 6.00
C GLU A 217 -15.88 39.83 7.10
N VAL A 218 -14.97 38.85 7.12
CA VAL A 218 -14.99 37.72 8.07
C VAL A 218 -14.23 38.04 9.35
N PHE A 219 -13.03 38.61 9.25
CA PHE A 219 -12.10 38.79 10.37
C PHE A 219 -12.06 40.23 10.91
N GLY A 220 -12.55 41.21 10.15
CA GLY A 220 -12.55 42.62 10.50
C GLY A 220 -11.19 43.29 10.33
N GLU A 221 -10.89 44.22 11.25
CA GLU A 221 -9.61 44.91 11.34
C GLU A 221 -8.45 43.93 11.56
N GLY A 222 -7.25 44.31 11.11
CA GLY A 222 -6.04 43.46 11.21
C GLY A 222 -5.80 42.55 10.00
N VAL A 223 -6.63 42.63 8.97
CA VAL A 223 -6.40 42.00 7.66
C VAL A 223 -5.40 42.80 6.84
N GLU A 224 -4.29 42.18 6.47
CA GLU A 224 -3.24 42.80 5.66
C GLU A 224 -3.00 42.01 4.36
N LEU A 225 -2.65 42.76 3.31
CA LEU A 225 -2.25 42.24 2.01
C LEU A 225 -0.82 42.70 1.72
N THR A 226 0.09 41.75 1.54
CA THR A 226 1.44 42.02 1.05
C THR A 226 1.58 41.52 -0.38
N SER A 227 1.90 42.44 -1.29
CA SER A 227 2.07 42.15 -2.73
C SER A 227 3.53 42.13 -3.12
N TYR A 228 3.91 41.16 -3.95
CA TYR A 228 5.26 40.95 -4.45
C TYR A 228 5.27 40.91 -5.98
N SER A 229 6.37 41.37 -6.58
CA SER A 229 6.68 41.01 -7.97
C SER A 229 7.06 39.53 -8.05
N THR A 230 6.82 38.85 -9.18
CA THR A 230 7.16 37.43 -9.34
C THR A 230 8.63 37.12 -9.02
N ALA A 231 9.56 38.05 -9.27
CA ALA A 231 10.98 37.89 -8.99
C ALA A 231 11.36 38.00 -7.50
N GLN A 232 10.50 38.59 -6.68
CA GLN A 232 10.71 38.82 -5.24
C GLN A 232 9.72 38.06 -4.35
N ALA A 233 8.74 37.42 -4.98
CA ALA A 233 7.69 36.67 -4.31
C ALA A 233 8.28 35.44 -3.58
N PRO A 234 7.90 35.20 -2.32
CA PRO A 234 8.24 33.96 -1.64
C PRO A 234 7.60 32.79 -2.37
N THR A 235 8.25 31.63 -2.31
CA THR A 235 7.64 30.37 -2.74
C THR A 235 6.51 29.98 -1.79
N ARG A 236 5.56 29.17 -2.27
CA ARG A 236 4.48 28.62 -1.43
C ARG A 236 5.02 27.92 -0.17
N ALA A 237 6.12 27.16 -0.30
CA ALA A 237 6.78 26.53 0.84
C ALA A 237 7.34 27.53 1.87
N GLU A 238 7.86 28.67 1.42
CA GLU A 238 8.32 29.73 2.33
C GLU A 238 7.14 30.41 3.03
N VAL A 239 6.03 30.63 2.33
CA VAL A 239 4.80 31.15 2.94
C VAL A 239 4.28 30.20 4.02
N TYR A 240 4.30 28.88 3.81
CA TYR A 240 3.91 27.93 4.85
C TYR A 240 4.78 28.02 6.10
N LYS A 241 6.10 28.20 5.95
CA LYS A 241 6.99 28.43 7.10
C LYS A 241 6.64 29.72 7.84
N LEU A 242 6.29 30.79 7.11
CA LEU A 242 5.84 32.04 7.72
C LEU A 242 4.55 31.83 8.54
N ALA A 243 3.60 31.06 8.00
CA ALA A 243 2.35 30.72 8.67
C ALA A 243 2.52 29.84 9.93
N GLU A 244 3.61 29.08 10.03
CA GLU A 244 3.94 28.28 11.23
C GLU A 244 4.62 29.10 12.33
N THR A 245 5.20 30.26 12.00
CA THR A 245 6.01 31.07 12.92
C THR A 245 5.31 32.32 13.47
N GLY A 246 4.14 32.69 12.91
CA GLY A 246 3.29 33.78 13.41
C GLY A 246 2.22 33.27 14.36
#